data_AF-J8QH74-F1
#
_entry.id   AF-J8QH74-F1
#
_cell.length_a   1.000
_cell.length_b   1.000
_cell.length_c   1.000
_cell.angle_alpha   90.00
_cell.angle_beta   90.00
_cell.angle_gamma   90.00
#
_symmetry.space_group_name_H-M   'P 1'
#
loop_
_entity.id
_entity.type
_entity.pdbx_description
1 polymer ?
#
loop_
_entity_poly.entity_id
_entity_poly.type
_entity_poly.pdbx_seq_one_letter_code
_entity_poly.pdbx_strand_id
1 'polypeptide(L)'
;MSLADRLLADLDGLSDGEEEAPQASSSSMPPPPLNANGKRSLLDDLEDDVEQDGDLKMEDGTDAVGFVPEGGVRPADELDQDEVNATDMTDYGDVTKVAKLMTGKKLKEVLADIERYTASPTDMSTAAGALEENPEYHLVVTANNMSVEVDNEIMLVHKFIRDHYGVRFPELEQLINDPWTYIAAVQAIGNIDDLTKATLPSSLPAATVLSITLTATSSRGKPITESEWQTTLNAIEVANQLKSAREEIFRFVESRMSAVAPNISAIVGTNIAAKLLGLAGGLNAFSRAPSCNVMLYGALKKSLATTHLSAAGQQRHTGFIFQSGLVQSAQPEDRRRAQRAVAAKVALAARIDAGKSSRDGSYGRKLLRDLEKKIAKMSEPPPNKMVKALPVPQETARKKRGGRRARALKERYAQTELQKLQNRMEFGKPEEETGVDDETVGLGMIGSGKVRAQVVDQRSRARLSRANKLRTQMLGRSALSSDSASGTSTSLSFTPVQGIEIVTPSLSAAQKVQEANDRWFASGTFTHVKKDKNTLPGGMQQ
;
A
#
# COMPACT_ATOMS: atom_id res chain seq x y z
N MET A 1 -27.98 -12.57 67.01
CA MET A 1 -26.92 -12.50 66.00
C MET A 1 -25.61 -12.30 66.74
N SER A 2 -24.68 -13.22 66.56
CA SER A 2 -23.46 -13.27 67.36
C SER A 2 -22.46 -12.22 66.86
N LEU A 3 -21.51 -11.82 67.70
CA LEU A 3 -20.47 -10.84 67.37
C LEU A 3 -19.60 -11.32 66.17
N ALA A 4 -19.58 -12.63 65.89
CA ALA A 4 -18.93 -13.20 64.71
C ALA A 4 -19.72 -12.95 63.41
N ASP A 5 -21.05 -12.89 63.46
CA ASP A 5 -21.88 -12.62 62.26
C ASP A 5 -21.80 -11.15 61.85
N ARG A 6 -21.53 -10.25 62.80
CA ARG A 6 -21.37 -8.81 62.54
C ARG A 6 -19.98 -8.47 62.00
N LEU A 7 -18.97 -9.32 62.25
CA LEU A 7 -17.63 -9.17 61.68
C LEU A 7 -17.52 -9.73 60.26
N LEU A 8 -18.29 -10.77 59.92
CA LEU A 8 -18.34 -11.31 58.56
C LEU A 8 -19.07 -10.38 57.57
N ALA A 9 -20.07 -9.61 58.03
CA ALA A 9 -20.78 -8.64 57.20
C ALA A 9 -19.94 -7.38 56.85
N ASP A 10 -18.85 -7.12 57.58
CA ASP A 10 -17.95 -5.97 57.34
C ASP A 10 -16.78 -6.34 56.40
N LEU A 11 -16.63 -7.64 56.07
CA LEU A 11 -15.57 -8.17 55.21
C LEU A 11 -16.01 -8.44 53.75
N ASP A 12 -17.32 -8.43 53.47
CA ASP A 12 -17.87 -8.74 52.14
C ASP A 12 -18.11 -7.49 51.25
N GLY A 13 -17.74 -6.30 51.75
CA GLY A 13 -17.88 -5.02 51.05
C GLY A 13 -16.61 -4.48 50.38
N LEU A 14 -15.50 -5.24 50.37
CA LEU A 14 -14.19 -4.79 49.90
C LEU A 14 -13.56 -5.71 48.83
N SER A 15 -14.36 -6.17 47.88
CA SER A 15 -13.86 -6.91 46.71
C SER A 15 -14.55 -6.45 45.42
N ASP A 16 -14.29 -5.21 45.01
CA ASP A 16 -14.14 -4.87 43.58
C ASP A 16 -13.52 -3.47 43.43
N GLY A 17 -12.23 -3.43 43.10
CA GLY A 17 -11.45 -2.21 43.00
C GLY A 17 -9.96 -2.51 43.09
N GLU A 18 -9.38 -3.11 42.05
CA GLU A 18 -7.92 -3.13 41.90
C GLU A 18 -7.44 -1.73 41.49
N GLU A 19 -7.29 -0.83 42.46
CA GLU A 19 -6.47 0.37 42.33
C GLU A 19 -5.03 0.12 42.81
N GLU A 20 -4.13 0.72 42.04
CA GLU A 20 -2.68 0.67 42.12
C GLU A 20 -2.14 1.15 43.49
N ALA A 21 -1.25 0.37 44.09
CA ALA A 21 -0.36 0.87 45.14
C ALA A 21 0.96 1.38 44.51
N PRO A 22 1.49 2.53 44.97
CA PRO A 22 2.63 3.19 44.35
C PRO A 22 3.93 2.51 44.78
N GLN A 23 4.64 1.87 43.85
CA GLN A 23 6.00 1.43 44.09
C GLN A 23 7.01 2.47 43.60
N ALA A 24 7.85 2.86 44.56
CA ALA A 24 8.95 3.79 44.42
C ALA A 24 9.87 3.48 43.23
N SER A 25 10.25 4.56 42.56
CA SER A 25 11.24 4.64 41.50
C SER A 25 12.65 4.30 42.01
N SER A 26 13.30 3.31 41.38
CA SER A 26 14.72 3.30 41.01
C SER A 26 15.21 1.87 40.69
N SER A 27 15.42 1.57 39.41
CA SER A 27 16.57 0.77 38.95
C SER A 27 16.49 0.58 37.44
N SER A 28 17.42 1.22 36.74
CA SER A 28 17.68 1.07 35.33
C SER A 28 18.30 -0.30 35.04
N MET A 29 17.48 -1.28 34.64
CA MET A 29 17.99 -2.50 34.02
C MET A 29 18.24 -2.28 32.52
N PRO A 30 19.39 -2.72 31.98
CA PRO A 30 19.68 -2.62 30.55
C PRO A 30 18.84 -3.62 29.74
N PRO A 31 18.48 -3.32 28.48
CA PRO A 31 17.63 -4.18 27.67
C PRO A 31 18.35 -5.50 27.29
N PRO A 32 17.60 -6.60 27.05
CA PRO A 32 18.19 -7.92 26.80
C PRO A 32 18.87 -7.99 25.42
N PRO A 33 19.85 -8.88 25.24
CA PRO A 33 20.59 -8.98 23.98
C PRO A 33 19.71 -9.55 22.86
N LEU A 34 19.58 -8.77 21.77
CA LEU A 34 18.91 -9.21 20.54
C LEU A 34 19.65 -10.38 19.90
N ASN A 35 18.92 -11.49 19.76
CA ASN A 35 19.36 -12.74 19.18
C ASN A 35 19.65 -12.58 17.67
N ALA A 36 20.92 -12.69 17.29
CA ALA A 36 21.39 -12.64 15.92
C ALA A 36 21.12 -13.97 15.19
N ASN A 37 19.87 -14.21 14.78
CA ASN A 37 19.55 -15.11 13.66
C ASN A 37 18.06 -14.96 13.28
N GLY A 38 17.76 -13.89 12.57
CA GLY A 38 16.48 -13.71 11.89
C GLY A 38 16.71 -12.85 10.66
N LYS A 39 16.74 -13.46 9.47
CA LYS A 39 16.71 -12.73 8.20
C LYS A 39 15.34 -12.09 8.05
N ARG A 40 15.13 -10.89 8.61
CA ARG A 40 14.08 -9.98 8.16
C ARG A 40 14.66 -9.10 7.05
N SER A 41 13.96 -9.05 5.93
CA SER A 41 14.28 -8.20 4.78
C SER A 41 14.10 -6.74 5.20
N LEU A 42 15.21 -5.99 5.21
CA LEU A 42 15.33 -4.57 5.62
C LEU A 42 14.69 -3.56 4.66
N LEU A 43 13.79 -4.01 3.78
CA LEU A 43 13.19 -3.19 2.72
C LEU A 43 11.78 -2.68 3.02
N ASP A 44 11.20 -3.04 4.17
CA ASP A 44 9.79 -2.74 4.49
C ASP A 44 9.63 -1.52 5.43
N ASP A 45 10.73 -0.85 5.86
CA ASP A 45 10.74 0.03 7.05
C ASP A 45 11.41 1.41 6.83
N LEU A 46 11.35 1.92 5.60
CA LEU A 46 11.85 3.24 5.24
C LEU A 46 10.81 3.95 4.38
N GLU A 47 10.01 4.84 4.97
CA GLU A 47 9.42 5.98 4.28
C GLU A 47 8.81 6.96 5.29
N ASP A 48 9.56 8.02 5.55
CA ASP A 48 9.20 9.38 6.03
C ASP A 48 10.47 10.21 5.65
N ASP A 49 10.46 11.43 5.13
CA ASP A 49 9.50 12.53 5.19
C ASP A 49 9.97 13.58 4.15
N VAL A 50 9.06 14.26 3.44
CA VAL A 50 9.21 15.68 3.02
C VAL A 50 7.95 16.19 2.30
N GLU A 51 7.29 17.17 2.91
CA GLU A 51 6.62 18.27 2.23
C GLU A 51 7.58 19.46 2.12
N GLN A 52 7.56 20.18 0.99
CA GLN A 52 7.31 21.63 0.97
C GLN A 52 7.01 22.13 -0.46
N ASP A 53 5.80 22.67 -0.59
CA ASP A 53 5.27 23.72 -1.47
C ASP A 53 5.91 24.00 -2.85
N GLY A 54 5.16 23.63 -3.88
CA GLY A 54 5.15 24.27 -5.18
C GLY A 54 3.78 24.07 -5.83
N ASP A 55 2.97 25.14 -5.87
CA ASP A 55 1.68 25.19 -6.55
C ASP A 55 1.90 24.93 -8.07
N LEU A 56 1.90 23.66 -8.46
CA LEU A 56 2.00 23.22 -9.85
C LEU A 56 0.61 22.82 -10.34
N LYS A 57 -0.23 23.83 -10.58
CA LYS A 57 -1.35 23.70 -11.51
C LYS A 57 -0.78 23.39 -12.89
N MET A 58 -1.13 22.21 -13.44
CA MET A 58 -1.03 22.01 -14.88
C MET A 58 -2.04 22.94 -15.56
N GLU A 59 -1.61 23.57 -16.65
CA GLU A 59 -2.29 24.69 -17.33
C GLU A 59 -3.62 24.32 -18.02
N ASP A 60 -4.12 23.09 -17.86
CA ASP A 60 -5.25 22.56 -18.65
C ASP A 60 -6.40 21.96 -17.82
N GLY A 61 -6.47 22.21 -16.51
CA GLY A 61 -7.67 21.86 -15.71
C GLY A 61 -8.09 20.38 -15.71
N THR A 62 -7.19 19.46 -16.11
CA THR A 62 -7.45 18.02 -16.11
C THR A 62 -6.90 17.37 -14.84
N ASP A 63 -7.73 16.58 -14.17
CA ASP A 63 -7.38 15.85 -12.95
C ASP A 63 -6.17 14.93 -13.18
N ALA A 64 -5.39 14.71 -12.11
CA ALA A 64 -4.06 14.12 -12.24
C ALA A 64 -4.09 12.64 -12.63
N VAL A 65 -3.81 12.43 -13.90
CA VAL A 65 -3.93 11.14 -14.55
C VAL A 65 -2.79 10.19 -14.17
N GLY A 66 -3.13 8.93 -13.93
CA GLY A 66 -2.17 7.82 -13.86
C GLY A 66 -1.40 7.64 -15.17
N PHE A 67 -0.20 7.07 -15.11
CA PHE A 67 0.63 6.85 -16.31
C PHE A 67 -0.05 5.86 -17.27
N VAL A 68 -0.31 6.29 -18.51
CA VAL A 68 -0.82 5.44 -19.60
C VAL A 68 0.32 5.17 -20.59
N PRO A 69 0.78 3.92 -20.74
CA PRO A 69 1.75 3.52 -21.77
C PRO A 69 1.28 3.84 -23.20
N GLU A 70 2.23 3.97 -24.14
CA GLU A 70 1.90 4.15 -25.57
C GLU A 70 1.03 3.00 -26.10
N GLY A 71 -0.11 3.34 -26.72
CA GLY A 71 -1.12 2.38 -27.19
C GLY A 71 -2.19 2.02 -26.16
N GLY A 72 -2.05 2.45 -24.91
CA GLY A 72 -3.03 2.25 -23.83
C GLY A 72 -4.26 3.16 -23.95
N VAL A 73 -5.42 2.62 -23.59
CA VAL A 73 -6.64 3.40 -23.39
C VAL A 73 -6.75 3.77 -21.92
N ARG A 74 -6.96 5.06 -21.63
CA ARG A 74 -7.21 5.54 -20.27
C ARG A 74 -8.50 4.89 -19.74
N PRO A 75 -8.46 4.20 -18.60
CA PRO A 75 -9.69 3.74 -17.94
C PRO A 75 -10.55 4.92 -17.51
N ALA A 76 -11.88 4.76 -17.54
CA ALA A 76 -12.78 5.78 -17.01
C ALA A 76 -12.52 5.99 -15.51
N ASP A 77 -12.61 7.24 -15.06
CA ASP A 77 -12.38 7.60 -13.66
C ASP A 77 -13.58 7.11 -12.82
N GLU A 78 -13.31 6.44 -11.70
CA GLU A 78 -14.35 6.00 -10.75
C GLU A 78 -14.74 7.19 -9.87
N LEU A 79 -16.04 7.44 -9.72
CA LEU A 79 -16.54 8.51 -8.85
C LEU A 79 -16.42 8.10 -7.38
N ASP A 80 -15.94 9.00 -6.53
CA ASP A 80 -15.88 8.76 -5.09
C ASP A 80 -17.30 8.85 -4.49
N GLN A 81 -17.70 7.81 -3.76
CA GLN A 81 -19.06 7.72 -3.20
C GLN A 81 -19.38 8.86 -2.22
N ASP A 82 -18.37 9.34 -1.49
CA ASP A 82 -18.51 10.45 -0.54
C ASP A 82 -18.73 11.80 -1.25
N GLU A 83 -18.05 12.02 -2.38
CA GLU A 83 -18.26 13.22 -3.20
C GLU A 83 -19.68 13.25 -3.77
N VAL A 84 -20.16 12.12 -4.27
CA VAL A 84 -21.54 11.98 -4.76
C VAL A 84 -22.53 12.24 -3.63
N ASN A 85 -22.29 11.69 -2.44
CA ASN A 85 -23.19 11.89 -1.30
C ASN A 85 -23.26 13.37 -0.86
N ALA A 86 -22.20 14.15 -1.06
CA ALA A 86 -22.16 15.57 -0.72
C ALA A 86 -22.89 16.47 -1.74
N THR A 87 -23.11 15.99 -2.97
CA THR A 87 -23.89 16.73 -3.96
C THR A 87 -25.38 16.76 -3.60
N ASP A 88 -26.02 17.92 -3.71
CA ASP A 88 -27.46 18.06 -3.56
C ASP A 88 -28.13 17.94 -4.95
N MET A 89 -29.00 16.95 -5.11
CA MET A 89 -29.67 16.67 -6.38
C MET A 89 -31.09 17.24 -6.46
N THR A 90 -31.59 17.87 -5.39
CA THR A 90 -32.99 18.35 -5.30
C THR A 90 -33.33 19.47 -6.30
N ASP A 91 -32.33 20.23 -6.76
CA ASP A 91 -32.49 21.31 -7.74
C ASP A 91 -32.85 20.81 -9.16
N TYR A 92 -32.63 19.53 -9.45
CA TYR A 92 -32.84 18.97 -10.78
C TYR A 92 -34.22 18.31 -10.88
N GLY A 93 -35.15 18.92 -11.62
CA GLY A 93 -36.47 18.32 -11.86
C GLY A 93 -36.50 17.13 -12.85
N ASP A 94 -35.38 16.80 -13.50
CA ASP A 94 -35.30 15.76 -14.52
C ASP A 94 -33.98 14.99 -14.44
N VAL A 95 -34.08 13.66 -14.44
CA VAL A 95 -32.99 12.71 -14.26
C VAL A 95 -32.01 12.77 -15.42
N THR A 96 -32.48 13.06 -16.63
CA THR A 96 -31.62 13.08 -17.83
C THR A 96 -30.58 14.20 -17.81
N LYS A 97 -30.76 15.21 -16.93
CA LYS A 97 -29.76 16.27 -16.72
C LYS A 97 -28.58 15.79 -15.88
N VAL A 98 -28.83 14.82 -15.00
CA VAL A 98 -27.84 14.22 -14.10
C VAL A 98 -27.22 12.98 -14.75
N ALA A 99 -28.06 12.08 -15.30
CA ALA A 99 -27.66 10.88 -16.04
C ALA A 99 -27.76 11.14 -17.55
N LYS A 100 -26.63 11.46 -18.17
CA LYS A 100 -26.54 11.83 -19.60
C LYS A 100 -26.16 10.64 -20.47
N LEU A 101 -25.67 9.55 -19.91
CA LEU A 101 -25.08 8.45 -20.67
C LEU A 101 -26.14 7.66 -21.45
N MET A 102 -27.32 7.46 -20.87
CA MET A 102 -28.46 6.83 -21.57
C MET A 102 -28.94 7.61 -22.79
N THR A 103 -28.94 8.95 -22.71
CA THR A 103 -29.28 9.80 -23.85
C THR A 103 -28.09 10.01 -24.79
N GLY A 104 -26.88 9.77 -24.30
CA GLY A 104 -25.62 9.91 -24.99
C GLY A 104 -25.48 8.97 -26.19
N LYS A 105 -24.84 9.49 -27.25
CA LYS A 105 -24.56 8.73 -28.47
C LYS A 105 -23.59 7.57 -28.22
N LYS A 106 -22.61 7.78 -27.33
CA LYS A 106 -21.52 6.82 -27.03
C LYS A 106 -22.04 5.47 -26.53
N LEU A 107 -22.91 5.47 -25.52
CA LEU A 107 -23.44 4.23 -24.95
C LEU A 107 -24.30 3.47 -25.98
N LYS A 108 -25.12 4.19 -26.76
CA LYS A 108 -25.95 3.60 -27.82
C LYS A 108 -25.12 2.96 -28.92
N GLU A 109 -24.03 3.63 -29.34
CA GLU A 109 -23.09 3.08 -30.33
C GLU A 109 -22.43 1.81 -29.79
N VAL A 110 -21.93 1.84 -28.55
CA VAL A 110 -21.29 0.67 -27.92
C VAL A 110 -22.26 -0.49 -27.76
N LEU A 111 -23.50 -0.26 -27.31
CA LEU A 111 -24.53 -1.30 -27.20
C LEU A 111 -24.92 -1.89 -28.56
N ALA A 112 -25.07 -1.05 -29.59
CA ALA A 112 -25.37 -1.51 -30.94
C ALA A 112 -24.21 -2.34 -31.54
N ASP A 113 -22.97 -1.93 -31.30
CA ASP A 113 -21.79 -2.69 -31.70
C ASP A 113 -21.71 -4.02 -30.94
N ILE A 114 -21.97 -4.02 -29.63
CA ILE A 114 -22.07 -5.25 -28.83
C ILE A 114 -23.11 -6.18 -29.43
N GLU A 115 -24.34 -5.70 -29.67
CA GLU A 115 -25.41 -6.52 -30.26
C GLU A 115 -24.97 -7.12 -31.61
N ARG A 116 -24.34 -6.33 -32.46
CA ARG A 116 -23.79 -6.79 -33.75
C ARG A 116 -22.78 -7.92 -33.60
N TYR A 117 -21.75 -7.75 -32.74
CA TYR A 117 -20.73 -8.77 -32.53
C TYR A 117 -21.22 -9.97 -31.71
N THR A 118 -22.30 -9.80 -30.93
CA THR A 118 -22.94 -10.91 -30.21
C THR A 118 -23.79 -11.75 -31.16
N ALA A 119 -24.48 -11.12 -32.13
CA ALA A 119 -25.26 -11.80 -33.16
C ALA A 119 -24.39 -12.52 -34.20
N SER A 120 -23.27 -11.92 -34.60
CA SER A 120 -22.28 -12.54 -35.49
C SER A 120 -20.94 -12.74 -34.77
N PRO A 121 -20.79 -13.82 -33.98
CA PRO A 121 -19.57 -14.03 -33.23
C PRO A 121 -18.39 -14.36 -34.16
N THR A 122 -17.50 -13.39 -34.32
CA THR A 122 -16.16 -13.61 -34.89
C THR A 122 -15.30 -14.37 -33.89
N ASP A 123 -14.52 -15.34 -34.40
CA ASP A 123 -13.60 -16.11 -33.57
C ASP A 123 -12.30 -15.33 -33.40
N MET A 124 -12.21 -14.59 -32.29
CA MET A 124 -11.02 -13.83 -31.88
C MET A 124 -9.76 -14.70 -31.71
N SER A 125 -9.92 -16.03 -31.65
CA SER A 125 -8.79 -16.93 -31.48
C SER A 125 -8.02 -17.24 -32.76
N THR A 126 -8.72 -17.24 -33.90
CA THR A 126 -8.24 -17.69 -35.22
C THR A 126 -7.83 -16.54 -36.14
N ALA A 127 -8.03 -15.28 -35.74
CA ALA A 127 -7.50 -14.14 -36.46
C ALA A 127 -5.97 -14.25 -36.60
N ALA A 128 -5.49 -14.28 -37.85
CA ALA A 128 -4.09 -14.48 -38.21
C ALA A 128 -3.19 -13.24 -37.95
N GLY A 129 -3.78 -12.11 -37.54
CA GLY A 129 -3.09 -10.85 -37.21
C GLY A 129 -2.81 -10.67 -35.71
N ALA A 130 -2.19 -9.54 -35.36
CA ALA A 130 -2.04 -9.15 -33.96
C ALA A 130 -3.43 -8.98 -33.34
N LEU A 131 -3.68 -9.61 -32.19
CA LEU A 131 -4.99 -9.57 -31.53
C LEU A 131 -5.49 -8.12 -31.28
N GLU A 132 -4.53 -7.22 -31.07
CA GLU A 132 -4.70 -5.78 -30.83
C GLU A 132 -5.24 -5.02 -32.04
N GLU A 133 -5.13 -5.55 -33.26
CA GLU A 133 -5.66 -4.91 -34.49
C GLU A 133 -7.12 -5.27 -34.77
N ASN A 134 -7.71 -6.21 -34.02
CA ASN A 134 -9.10 -6.59 -34.21
C ASN A 134 -10.04 -5.51 -33.63
N PRO A 135 -11.01 -5.00 -34.40
CA PRO A 135 -11.95 -3.99 -33.91
C PRO A 135 -12.77 -4.49 -32.72
N GLU A 136 -13.02 -5.79 -32.64
CA GLU A 136 -13.72 -6.42 -31.52
C GLU A 136 -12.91 -6.36 -30.20
N TYR A 137 -11.58 -6.40 -30.24
CA TYR A 137 -10.76 -6.22 -29.03
C TYR A 137 -10.87 -4.78 -28.50
N HIS A 138 -10.81 -3.79 -29.39
CA HIS A 138 -11.05 -2.40 -29.02
C HIS A 138 -12.43 -2.20 -28.41
N LEU A 139 -13.46 -2.86 -28.97
CA LEU A 139 -14.81 -2.82 -28.41
C LEU A 139 -14.87 -3.38 -26.99
N VAL A 140 -14.13 -4.45 -26.68
CA VAL A 140 -14.07 -5.00 -25.30
C VAL A 140 -13.49 -3.99 -24.31
N VAL A 141 -12.42 -3.29 -24.70
CA VAL A 141 -11.80 -2.27 -23.85
C VAL A 141 -12.72 -1.06 -23.68
N THR A 142 -13.33 -0.56 -24.77
CA THR A 142 -14.28 0.55 -24.70
C THR A 142 -15.53 0.17 -23.91
N ALA A 143 -16.07 -1.04 -24.10
CA ALA A 143 -17.22 -1.54 -23.36
C ALA A 143 -16.92 -1.64 -21.85
N ASN A 144 -15.72 -2.08 -21.47
CA ASN A 144 -15.34 -2.12 -20.06
C ASN A 144 -15.21 -0.72 -19.45
N ASN A 145 -14.65 0.25 -20.18
CA ASN A 145 -14.65 1.65 -19.74
C ASN A 145 -16.07 2.21 -19.63
N MET A 146 -16.94 1.88 -20.58
CA MET A 146 -18.35 2.26 -20.53
C MET A 146 -19.05 1.64 -19.32
N SER A 147 -18.70 0.43 -18.91
CA SER A 147 -19.27 -0.17 -17.69
C SER A 147 -18.98 0.64 -16.44
N VAL A 148 -17.79 1.26 -16.35
CA VAL A 148 -17.43 2.13 -15.22
C VAL A 148 -18.20 3.44 -15.28
N GLU A 149 -18.36 4.03 -16.47
CA GLU A 149 -19.22 5.22 -16.65
C GLU A 149 -20.68 4.93 -16.29
N VAL A 150 -21.19 3.74 -16.64
CA VAL A 150 -22.52 3.26 -16.24
C VAL A 150 -22.62 3.11 -14.72
N ASP A 151 -21.61 2.54 -14.06
CA ASP A 151 -21.57 2.42 -12.59
C ASP A 151 -21.58 3.80 -11.91
N ASN A 152 -20.83 4.78 -12.45
CA ASN A 152 -20.86 6.17 -11.97
C ASN A 152 -22.25 6.80 -12.11
N GLU A 153 -22.91 6.63 -13.25
CA GLU A 153 -24.27 7.15 -13.41
C GLU A 153 -25.29 6.45 -12.51
N ILE A 154 -25.14 5.14 -12.27
CA ILE A 154 -25.98 4.42 -11.30
C ILE A 154 -25.84 5.04 -9.90
N MET A 155 -24.62 5.42 -9.49
CA MET A 155 -24.42 6.11 -8.21
C MET A 155 -25.11 7.48 -8.18
N LEU A 156 -25.02 8.26 -9.26
CA LEU A 156 -25.69 9.57 -9.38
C LEU A 156 -27.22 9.43 -9.37
N VAL A 157 -27.77 8.46 -10.10
CA VAL A 157 -29.21 8.19 -10.14
C VAL A 157 -29.70 7.68 -8.78
N HIS A 158 -28.93 6.83 -8.09
CA HIS A 158 -29.26 6.40 -6.74
C HIS A 158 -29.31 7.59 -5.76
N LYS A 159 -28.34 8.50 -5.83
CA LYS A 159 -28.34 9.75 -5.04
C LYS A 159 -29.54 10.63 -5.38
N PHE A 160 -29.85 10.80 -6.67
CA PHE A 160 -31.03 11.52 -7.13
C PHE A 160 -32.33 10.94 -6.53
N ILE A 161 -32.52 9.62 -6.58
CA ILE A 161 -33.70 8.96 -6.01
C ILE A 161 -33.77 9.18 -4.49
N ARG A 162 -32.63 9.09 -3.78
CA ARG A 162 -32.55 9.35 -2.34
C ARG A 162 -32.99 10.76 -1.98
N ASP A 163 -32.48 11.77 -2.68
CA ASP A 163 -32.75 13.17 -2.37
C ASP A 163 -34.22 13.54 -2.66
N HIS A 164 -34.79 13.05 -3.76
CA HIS A 164 -36.20 13.30 -4.10
C HIS A 164 -37.18 12.49 -3.24
N TYR A 165 -36.86 11.24 -2.91
CA TYR A 165 -37.74 10.40 -2.07
C TYR A 165 -37.57 10.65 -0.56
N GLY A 166 -36.48 11.32 -0.15
CA GLY A 166 -36.21 11.68 1.25
C GLY A 166 -37.31 12.54 1.89
N VAL A 167 -38.06 13.32 1.11
CA VAL A 167 -39.23 14.07 1.61
C VAL A 167 -40.33 13.13 2.09
N ARG A 168 -40.49 11.99 1.41
CA ARG A 168 -41.52 10.99 1.69
C ARG A 168 -41.14 10.07 2.83
N PHE A 169 -39.90 9.57 2.83
CA PHE A 169 -39.43 8.64 3.84
C PHE A 169 -37.93 8.87 4.14
N PRO A 170 -37.59 9.88 4.95
CA PRO A 170 -36.20 10.31 5.16
C PRO A 170 -35.35 9.24 5.84
N GLU A 171 -35.96 8.41 6.69
CA GLU A 171 -35.23 7.37 7.42
C GLU A 171 -34.78 6.20 6.52
N LEU A 172 -35.34 6.04 5.32
CA LEU A 172 -35.06 4.90 4.43
C LEU A 172 -33.59 4.85 3.98
N GLU A 173 -32.96 6.00 3.76
CA GLU A 173 -31.55 6.10 3.35
C GLU A 173 -30.61 5.53 4.41
N GLN A 174 -30.93 5.70 5.70
CA GLN A 174 -30.12 5.18 6.79
C GLN A 174 -30.32 3.67 7.01
N LEU A 175 -31.48 3.15 6.61
CA LEU A 175 -31.82 1.74 6.75
C LEU A 175 -31.21 0.86 5.65
N ILE A 176 -31.07 1.41 4.44
CA ILE A 176 -30.62 0.65 3.27
C ILE A 176 -29.50 1.43 2.56
N ASN A 177 -28.27 0.89 2.67
CA ASN A 177 -27.11 1.46 1.98
C ASN A 177 -26.95 0.97 0.54
N ASP A 178 -27.44 -0.23 0.21
CA ASP A 178 -27.25 -0.82 -1.11
C ASP A 178 -28.20 -0.19 -2.16
N PRO A 179 -27.69 0.29 -3.31
CA PRO A 179 -28.50 1.03 -4.29
C PRO A 179 -29.71 0.26 -4.83
N TRP A 180 -29.52 -1.02 -5.16
CA TRP A 180 -30.57 -1.80 -5.84
C TRP A 180 -31.68 -2.20 -4.89
N THR A 181 -31.32 -2.57 -3.66
CA THR A 181 -32.31 -2.85 -2.61
C THR A 181 -33.07 -1.59 -2.21
N TYR A 182 -32.42 -0.42 -2.19
CA TYR A 182 -33.08 0.86 -1.94
C TYR A 182 -34.11 1.18 -3.02
N ILE A 183 -33.71 1.12 -4.30
CA ILE A 183 -34.61 1.39 -5.45
C ILE A 183 -35.83 0.44 -5.45
N ALA A 184 -35.60 -0.85 -5.19
CA ALA A 184 -36.68 -1.84 -5.10
C ALA A 184 -37.64 -1.57 -3.92
N ALA A 185 -37.11 -1.12 -2.77
CA ALA A 185 -37.92 -0.74 -1.62
C ALA A 185 -38.77 0.51 -1.93
N VAL A 186 -38.18 1.56 -2.54
CA VAL A 186 -38.89 2.77 -2.95
C VAL A 186 -40.04 2.45 -3.91
N GLN A 187 -39.78 1.59 -4.90
CA GLN A 187 -40.80 1.17 -5.86
C GLN A 187 -41.96 0.40 -5.22
N ALA A 188 -41.68 -0.41 -4.19
CA ALA A 188 -42.69 -1.20 -3.49
C ALA A 188 -43.51 -0.40 -2.47
N ILE A 189 -42.88 0.59 -1.81
CA ILE A 189 -43.56 1.48 -0.85
C ILE A 189 -44.43 2.49 -1.59
N GLY A 190 -43.90 3.08 -2.67
CA GLY A 190 -44.62 4.05 -3.48
C GLY A 190 -45.00 5.33 -2.73
N ASN A 191 -46.12 5.93 -3.13
CA ASN A 191 -46.73 7.10 -2.49
C ASN A 191 -48.03 6.74 -1.73
N ILE A 192 -48.13 5.52 -1.17
CA ILE A 192 -49.33 5.02 -0.46
C ILE A 192 -49.50 5.78 0.87
N ASP A 193 -50.70 6.22 1.25
CA ASP A 193 -50.94 6.99 2.48
C ASP A 193 -50.43 6.30 3.77
N ASP A 194 -50.63 4.99 3.86
CA ASP A 194 -50.21 4.17 4.99
C ASP A 194 -49.01 3.28 4.61
N LEU A 195 -47.82 3.69 5.05
CA LEU A 195 -46.55 3.02 4.78
C LEU A 195 -46.49 1.59 5.36
N THR A 196 -47.27 1.29 6.41
CA THR A 196 -47.25 -0.02 7.07
C THR A 196 -47.89 -1.13 6.23
N LYS A 197 -48.72 -0.75 5.26
CA LYS A 197 -49.43 -1.66 4.35
C LYS A 197 -48.64 -2.00 3.09
N ALA A 198 -47.48 -1.39 2.89
CA ALA A 198 -46.64 -1.64 1.73
C ALA A 198 -46.17 -3.11 1.70
N THR A 199 -46.35 -3.77 0.55
CA THR A 199 -45.85 -5.14 0.35
C THR A 199 -44.41 -5.05 -0.11
N LEU A 200 -43.47 -5.25 0.81
CA LEU A 200 -42.04 -5.19 0.52
C LEU A 200 -41.58 -6.41 -0.30
N PRO A 201 -40.62 -6.23 -1.22
CA PRO A 201 -40.13 -7.30 -2.08
C PRO A 201 -39.33 -8.33 -1.28
N SER A 202 -39.35 -9.58 -1.74
CA SER A 202 -38.59 -10.70 -1.16
C SER A 202 -37.06 -10.55 -1.29
N SER A 203 -36.57 -9.54 -2.02
CA SER A 203 -35.16 -9.21 -2.11
C SER A 203 -34.58 -8.65 -0.81
N LEU A 204 -35.42 -8.15 0.10
CA LEU A 204 -35.02 -7.58 1.38
C LEU A 204 -34.94 -8.68 2.46
N PRO A 205 -33.86 -8.74 3.26
CA PRO A 205 -33.82 -9.60 4.43
C PRO A 205 -34.97 -9.31 5.40
N ALA A 206 -35.54 -10.33 6.03
CA ALA A 206 -36.68 -10.17 6.95
C ALA A 206 -36.42 -9.16 8.09
N ALA A 207 -35.16 -9.05 8.55
CA ALA A 207 -34.74 -8.05 9.54
C ALA A 207 -34.90 -6.62 9.02
N THR A 208 -34.51 -6.36 7.76
CA THR A 208 -34.66 -5.04 7.12
C THR A 208 -36.13 -4.69 6.90
N VAL A 209 -36.96 -5.68 6.51
CA VAL A 209 -38.41 -5.51 6.36
C VAL A 209 -39.05 -5.07 7.68
N LEU A 210 -38.74 -5.76 8.79
CA LEU A 210 -39.25 -5.38 10.11
C LEU A 210 -38.78 -3.98 10.52
N SER A 211 -37.51 -3.67 10.28
CA SER A 211 -36.96 -2.33 10.56
C SER A 211 -37.70 -1.25 9.78
N ILE A 212 -37.99 -1.49 8.50
CA ILE A 212 -38.76 -0.57 7.65
C ILE A 212 -40.18 -0.39 8.20
N THR A 213 -40.89 -1.47 8.54
CA THR A 213 -42.26 -1.39 9.08
C THR A 213 -42.31 -0.66 10.44
N LEU A 214 -41.32 -0.91 11.32
CA LEU A 214 -41.24 -0.25 12.61
C LEU A 214 -40.99 1.25 12.44
N THR A 215 -40.01 1.63 11.60
CA THR A 215 -39.69 3.03 11.32
C THR A 215 -40.83 3.73 10.58
N ALA A 216 -41.52 3.02 9.68
CA ALA A 216 -42.72 3.52 8.98
C ALA A 216 -43.86 3.90 9.95
N THR A 217 -43.96 3.25 11.12
CA THR A 217 -44.95 3.58 12.15
C THR A 217 -44.67 4.93 12.81
N SER A 218 -43.42 5.38 12.82
CA SER A 218 -42.96 6.62 13.48
C SER A 218 -42.31 7.60 12.49
N SER A 219 -42.54 7.45 11.19
CA SER A 219 -41.88 8.27 10.17
C SER A 219 -42.42 9.70 10.17
N ARG A 220 -41.52 10.67 9.96
CA ARG A 220 -41.84 12.11 9.90
C ARG A 220 -42.10 12.62 8.48
N GLY A 221 -42.08 11.73 7.49
CA GLY A 221 -42.23 12.07 6.09
C GLY A 221 -43.63 12.60 5.72
N LYS A 222 -43.72 13.21 4.54
CA LYS A 222 -44.97 13.77 3.99
C LYS A 222 -45.27 13.17 2.62
N PRO A 223 -46.53 13.00 2.23
CA PRO A 223 -46.86 12.57 0.87
C PRO A 223 -46.31 13.61 -0.12
N ILE A 224 -45.61 13.10 -1.14
CA ILE A 224 -45.03 13.90 -2.22
C ILE A 224 -46.09 14.19 -3.30
N THR A 225 -45.90 15.27 -4.05
CA THR A 225 -46.82 15.62 -5.14
C THR A 225 -46.72 14.60 -6.28
N GLU A 226 -47.79 14.45 -7.06
CA GLU A 226 -47.78 13.51 -8.19
C GLU A 226 -46.67 13.84 -9.20
N SER A 227 -46.38 15.13 -9.43
CA SER A 227 -45.27 15.54 -10.31
C SER A 227 -43.91 15.08 -9.80
N GLU A 228 -43.64 15.21 -8.50
CA GLU A 228 -42.38 14.77 -7.89
C GLU A 228 -42.27 13.24 -7.89
N TRP A 229 -43.40 12.56 -7.65
CA TRP A 229 -43.46 11.10 -7.73
C TRP A 229 -43.17 10.59 -9.14
N GLN A 230 -43.74 11.22 -10.17
CA GLN A 230 -43.41 10.90 -11.57
C GLN A 230 -41.93 11.12 -11.88
N THR A 231 -41.30 12.18 -11.36
CA THR A 231 -39.85 12.38 -11.50
C THR A 231 -39.06 11.23 -10.86
N THR A 232 -39.45 10.76 -9.67
CA THR A 232 -38.79 9.60 -9.04
C THR A 232 -39.04 8.30 -9.81
N LEU A 233 -40.24 8.08 -10.36
CA LEU A 233 -40.53 6.90 -11.18
C LEU A 233 -39.70 6.87 -12.47
N ASN A 234 -39.57 8.02 -13.15
CA ASN A 234 -38.70 8.16 -14.32
C ASN A 234 -37.25 7.84 -13.95
N ALA A 235 -36.78 8.25 -12.76
CA ALA A 235 -35.43 7.93 -12.28
C ALA A 235 -35.23 6.43 -12.08
N ILE A 236 -36.22 5.75 -11.51
CA ILE A 236 -36.22 4.29 -11.30
C ILE A 236 -36.20 3.56 -12.66
N GLU A 237 -36.95 4.05 -13.65
CA GLU A 237 -36.91 3.49 -15.00
C GLU A 237 -35.52 3.62 -15.63
N VAL A 238 -34.92 4.81 -15.56
CA VAL A 238 -33.55 5.06 -16.05
C VAL A 238 -32.54 4.16 -15.33
N ALA A 239 -32.66 3.98 -14.01
CA ALA A 239 -31.80 3.06 -13.26
C ALA A 239 -31.92 1.61 -13.73
N ASN A 240 -33.14 1.14 -14.02
CA ASN A 240 -33.38 -0.21 -14.55
C ASN A 240 -32.84 -0.38 -15.98
N GLN A 241 -32.92 0.65 -16.81
CA GLN A 241 -32.31 0.64 -18.14
C GLN A 241 -30.78 0.60 -18.05
N LEU A 242 -30.17 1.41 -17.18
CA LEU A 242 -28.73 1.37 -16.89
C LEU A 242 -28.28 0.00 -16.36
N LYS A 243 -29.08 -0.63 -15.50
CA LYS A 243 -28.84 -2.00 -15.03
C LYS A 243 -28.78 -3.00 -16.17
N SER A 244 -29.75 -2.93 -17.08
CA SER A 244 -29.85 -3.84 -18.22
C SER A 244 -28.65 -3.65 -19.16
N ALA A 245 -28.30 -2.39 -19.47
CA ALA A 245 -27.12 -2.06 -20.27
C ALA A 245 -25.81 -2.56 -19.62
N ARG A 246 -25.67 -2.41 -18.29
CA ARG A 246 -24.53 -2.93 -17.54
C ARG A 246 -24.42 -4.45 -17.65
N GLU A 247 -25.52 -5.17 -17.50
CA GLU A 247 -25.54 -6.63 -17.61
C GLU A 247 -25.18 -7.10 -19.03
N GLU A 248 -25.66 -6.42 -20.07
CA GLU A 248 -25.31 -6.70 -21.47
C GLU A 248 -23.82 -6.49 -21.74
N ILE A 249 -23.27 -5.34 -21.32
CA ILE A 249 -21.84 -5.03 -21.40
C ILE A 249 -21.01 -6.08 -20.66
N PHE A 250 -21.41 -6.44 -19.44
CA PHE A 250 -20.68 -7.40 -18.62
C PHE A 250 -20.64 -8.79 -19.26
N ARG A 251 -21.78 -9.29 -19.75
CA ARG A 251 -21.85 -10.60 -20.45
C ARG A 251 -20.99 -10.62 -21.70
N PHE A 252 -20.99 -9.53 -22.47
CA PHE A 252 -20.14 -9.39 -23.64
C PHE A 252 -18.66 -9.44 -23.26
N VAL A 253 -18.21 -8.59 -22.33
CA VAL A 253 -16.82 -8.53 -21.88
C VAL A 253 -16.36 -9.86 -21.29
N GLU A 254 -17.19 -10.53 -20.48
CA GLU A 254 -16.88 -11.84 -19.91
C GLU A 254 -16.66 -12.90 -20.99
N SER A 255 -17.58 -13.00 -21.97
CA SER A 255 -17.47 -13.96 -23.06
C SER A 255 -16.19 -13.78 -23.88
N ARG A 256 -15.87 -12.53 -24.26
CA ARG A 256 -14.70 -12.23 -25.11
C ARG A 256 -13.40 -12.29 -24.33
N MET A 257 -13.39 -11.86 -23.07
CA MET A 257 -12.19 -11.92 -22.24
C MET A 257 -11.80 -13.36 -21.90
N SER A 258 -12.77 -14.27 -21.78
CA SER A 258 -12.48 -15.71 -21.64
C SER A 258 -11.76 -16.30 -22.86
N ALA A 259 -11.97 -15.74 -24.05
CA ALA A 259 -11.29 -16.15 -25.28
C ALA A 259 -9.91 -15.47 -25.47
N VAL A 260 -9.78 -14.22 -25.02
CA VAL A 260 -8.58 -13.38 -25.16
C VAL A 260 -7.53 -13.69 -24.09
N ALA A 261 -7.93 -13.66 -22.81
CA ALA A 261 -7.03 -13.80 -21.67
C ALA A 261 -7.66 -14.67 -20.57
N PRO A 262 -7.82 -15.99 -20.81
CA PRO A 262 -8.45 -16.91 -19.87
C PRO A 262 -7.66 -17.06 -18.56
N ASN A 263 -6.32 -17.00 -18.60
CA ASN A 263 -5.52 -17.21 -17.40
C ASN A 263 -5.44 -15.95 -16.52
N ILE A 264 -5.34 -14.75 -17.10
CA ILE A 264 -5.41 -13.49 -16.33
C ILE A 264 -6.79 -13.36 -15.67
N SER A 265 -7.86 -13.60 -16.42
CA SER A 265 -9.25 -13.48 -15.93
C SER A 265 -9.55 -14.45 -14.80
N ALA A 266 -9.00 -15.66 -14.86
CA ALA A 266 -9.13 -16.63 -13.78
C ALA A 266 -8.44 -16.20 -12.46
N ILE A 267 -7.48 -15.27 -12.49
CA ILE A 267 -6.76 -14.81 -11.29
C ILE A 267 -7.40 -13.56 -10.69
N VAL A 268 -7.67 -12.55 -11.52
CA VAL A 268 -8.07 -11.20 -11.05
C VAL A 268 -9.54 -10.88 -11.34
N GLY A 269 -10.22 -11.69 -12.16
CA GLY A 269 -11.55 -11.40 -12.69
C GLY A 269 -11.49 -10.67 -14.03
N THR A 270 -12.58 -10.76 -14.80
CA THR A 270 -12.68 -10.26 -16.18
C THR A 270 -12.64 -8.74 -16.27
N ASN A 271 -13.33 -8.02 -15.38
CA ASN A 271 -13.36 -6.55 -15.36
C ASN A 271 -11.96 -5.97 -15.11
N ILE A 272 -11.27 -6.45 -14.06
CA ILE A 272 -9.91 -5.98 -13.77
C ILE A 272 -8.92 -6.39 -14.85
N ALA A 273 -9.07 -7.59 -15.43
CA ALA A 273 -8.28 -8.02 -16.57
C ALA A 273 -8.45 -7.07 -17.78
N ALA A 274 -9.69 -6.67 -18.08
CA ALA A 274 -9.98 -5.70 -19.14
C ALA A 274 -9.35 -4.33 -18.86
N LYS A 275 -9.43 -3.81 -17.62
CA LYS A 275 -8.77 -2.55 -17.22
C LYS A 275 -7.25 -2.61 -17.40
N LEU A 276 -6.63 -3.71 -16.96
CA LEU A 276 -5.17 -3.90 -17.05
C LEU A 276 -4.70 -4.00 -18.51
N LEU A 277 -5.42 -4.75 -19.34
CA LEU A 277 -5.10 -4.93 -20.76
C LEU A 277 -5.38 -3.66 -21.57
N GLY A 278 -6.47 -2.95 -21.26
CA GLY A 278 -6.81 -1.66 -21.86
C GLY A 278 -5.75 -0.61 -21.56
N LEU A 279 -5.35 -0.47 -20.29
CA LEU A 279 -4.31 0.49 -19.89
C LEU A 279 -2.95 0.15 -20.49
N ALA A 280 -2.59 -1.13 -20.56
CA ALA A 280 -1.32 -1.55 -21.16
C ALA A 280 -1.29 -1.43 -22.69
N GLY A 281 -2.44 -1.25 -23.34
CA GLY A 281 -2.55 -1.14 -24.79
C GLY A 281 -2.60 -2.48 -25.53
N GLY A 282 -2.92 -3.57 -24.83
CA GLY A 282 -2.94 -4.89 -25.43
C GLY A 282 -2.31 -6.00 -24.59
N LEU A 283 -2.61 -7.25 -24.95
CA LEU A 283 -2.04 -8.44 -24.32
C LEU A 283 -0.53 -8.58 -24.59
N ASN A 284 -0.05 -8.20 -25.77
CA ASN A 284 1.38 -8.30 -26.08
C ASN A 284 2.18 -7.27 -25.29
N ALA A 285 1.70 -6.01 -25.26
CA ALA A 285 2.29 -4.95 -24.46
C ALA A 285 2.30 -5.32 -22.97
N PHE A 286 1.19 -5.83 -22.45
CA PHE A 286 1.07 -6.29 -21.06
C PHE A 286 2.02 -7.45 -20.74
N SER A 287 2.22 -8.40 -21.64
CA SER A 287 3.13 -9.55 -21.44
C SER A 287 4.61 -9.17 -21.29
N ARG A 288 5.02 -8.08 -21.96
CA ARG A 288 6.38 -7.51 -21.89
C ARG A 288 6.62 -6.75 -20.59
N ALA A 289 5.56 -6.27 -19.94
CA ALA A 289 5.67 -5.51 -18.70
C ALA A 289 6.25 -6.40 -17.56
N PRO A 290 7.18 -5.86 -16.74
CA PRO A 290 7.65 -6.56 -15.55
C PRO A 290 6.58 -6.51 -14.45
N SER A 291 6.62 -7.49 -13.54
CA SER A 291 5.63 -7.62 -12.46
C SER A 291 5.55 -6.42 -11.52
N CYS A 292 6.64 -5.67 -11.35
CA CYS A 292 6.67 -4.45 -10.54
C CYS A 292 5.84 -3.31 -11.17
N ASN A 293 5.80 -3.21 -12.50
CA ASN A 293 5.01 -2.21 -13.20
C ASN A 293 3.55 -2.64 -13.28
N VAL A 294 3.30 -3.94 -13.52
CA VAL A 294 1.95 -4.52 -13.51
C VAL A 294 1.23 -4.27 -12.17
N MET A 295 1.97 -4.31 -11.06
CA MET A 295 1.45 -3.98 -9.73
C MET A 295 0.92 -2.54 -9.62
N LEU A 296 1.52 -1.60 -10.37
CA LEU A 296 1.27 -0.17 -10.30
C LEU A 296 0.31 0.33 -11.39
N TYR A 297 -0.19 -0.53 -12.27
CA TYR A 297 -1.19 -0.12 -13.25
C TYR A 297 -2.50 0.29 -12.56
N GLY A 298 -2.99 1.48 -12.92
CA GLY A 298 -4.12 2.13 -12.25
C GLY A 298 -3.74 2.88 -10.97
N ALA A 299 -2.45 2.97 -10.61
CA ALA A 299 -2.04 3.78 -9.48
C ALA A 299 -2.19 5.27 -9.80
N LEU A 300 -3.01 5.97 -9.02
CA LEU A 300 -3.17 7.41 -9.10
C LEU A 300 -1.87 8.08 -8.67
N LYS A 301 -1.31 8.93 -9.54
CA LYS A 301 -0.07 9.68 -9.28
C LYS A 301 -0.26 10.69 -8.13
N LYS A 302 -1.52 11.02 -7.77
CA LYS A 302 -1.90 12.17 -6.94
C LYS A 302 -2.38 11.87 -5.51
N SER A 303 -2.35 10.63 -5.02
CA SER A 303 -2.65 10.36 -3.60
C SER A 303 -1.73 11.12 -2.63
N LEU A 304 -0.63 11.72 -3.11
CA LEU A 304 0.30 12.53 -2.33
C LEU A 304 -0.13 14.00 -2.11
N ALA A 305 -1.03 14.57 -2.91
CA ALA A 305 -1.21 16.03 -2.96
C ALA A 305 -2.55 16.57 -2.45
N THR A 306 -3.55 15.74 -2.16
CA THR A 306 -4.90 16.21 -1.77
C THR A 306 -5.31 15.81 -0.34
N THR A 307 -4.50 15.01 0.37
CA THR A 307 -4.82 14.55 1.73
C THR A 307 -3.68 14.90 2.69
N HIS A 308 -3.49 16.20 2.93
CA HIS A 308 -2.49 16.80 3.82
C HIS A 308 -2.71 16.54 5.34
N LEU A 309 -3.45 15.48 5.73
CA LEU A 309 -3.79 15.25 7.14
C LEU A 309 -3.32 13.92 7.74
N SER A 310 -2.81 12.96 6.95
CA SER A 310 -2.19 11.74 7.52
C SER A 310 -1.43 10.88 6.50
N ALA A 311 -0.15 10.63 6.77
CA ALA A 311 0.67 9.66 6.02
C ALA A 311 0.19 8.21 6.18
N ALA A 312 -0.50 7.90 7.29
CA ALA A 312 -0.99 6.55 7.61
C ALA A 312 -2.20 6.11 6.76
N GLY A 313 -3.00 7.06 6.24
CA GLY A 313 -4.19 6.76 5.43
C GLY A 313 -3.88 6.57 3.94
N GLN A 314 -2.78 7.13 3.44
CA GLN A 314 -2.43 7.10 2.02
C GLN A 314 -1.89 5.72 1.61
N GLN A 315 -2.70 4.97 0.88
CA GLN A 315 -2.31 3.67 0.34
C GLN A 315 -1.42 3.86 -0.90
N ARG A 316 -0.13 4.14 -0.67
CA ARG A 316 0.89 4.23 -1.73
C ARG A 316 1.00 2.92 -2.50
N HIS A 317 1.27 3.03 -3.80
CA HIS A 317 1.50 1.89 -4.72
C HIS A 317 0.30 0.93 -4.87
N THR A 318 -0.92 1.44 -4.72
CA THR A 318 -2.15 0.70 -5.01
C THR A 318 -2.58 0.95 -6.45
N GLY A 319 -2.97 -0.10 -7.16
CA GLY A 319 -3.49 -0.04 -8.53
C GLY A 319 -4.66 -1.01 -8.69
N PHE A 320 -5.09 -1.31 -9.92
CA PHE A 320 -6.28 -2.16 -10.14
C PHE A 320 -6.16 -3.58 -9.54
N ILE A 321 -4.95 -4.12 -9.45
CA ILE A 321 -4.72 -5.42 -8.78
C ILE A 321 -5.05 -5.34 -7.27
N PHE A 322 -4.88 -4.18 -6.64
CA PHE A 322 -5.23 -3.98 -5.24
C PHE A 322 -6.75 -4.06 -5.03
N GLN A 323 -7.55 -3.57 -5.98
CA GLN A 323 -9.02 -3.66 -5.93
C GLN A 323 -9.55 -5.08 -6.13
N SER A 324 -8.71 -6.04 -6.53
CA SER A 324 -9.16 -7.42 -6.75
C SER A 324 -9.66 -8.08 -5.46
N GLY A 325 -10.74 -8.86 -5.58
CA GLY A 325 -11.33 -9.58 -4.44
C GLY A 325 -10.33 -10.46 -3.70
N LEU A 326 -9.36 -11.03 -4.42
CA LEU A 326 -8.29 -11.86 -3.85
C LEU A 326 -7.33 -11.09 -2.93
N VAL A 327 -7.01 -9.83 -3.27
CA VAL A 327 -6.18 -8.97 -2.41
C VAL A 327 -7.02 -8.38 -1.28
N GLN A 328 -8.26 -7.97 -1.55
CA GLN A 328 -9.15 -7.40 -0.54
C GLN A 328 -9.55 -8.42 0.55
N SER A 329 -9.60 -9.72 0.22
CA SER A 329 -9.83 -10.78 1.21
C SER A 329 -8.67 -11.00 2.18
N ALA A 330 -7.47 -10.50 1.88
CA ALA A 330 -6.34 -10.58 2.79
C ALA A 330 -6.44 -9.54 3.93
N GLN A 331 -5.83 -9.86 5.08
CA GLN A 331 -5.72 -8.91 6.19
C GLN A 331 -5.03 -7.62 5.74
N PRO A 332 -5.44 -6.43 6.23
CA PRO A 332 -4.91 -5.13 5.78
C PRO A 332 -3.37 -5.04 5.77
N GLU A 333 -2.71 -5.63 6.77
CA GLU A 333 -1.24 -5.64 6.91
C GLU A 333 -0.55 -6.44 5.78
N ASP A 334 -1.19 -7.50 5.28
CA ASP A 334 -0.64 -8.39 4.26
C ASP A 334 -1.10 -8.05 2.84
N ARG A 335 -2.06 -7.13 2.67
CA ARG A 335 -2.59 -6.75 1.33
C ARG A 335 -1.50 -6.33 0.37
N ARG A 336 -0.50 -5.55 0.82
CA ARG A 336 0.64 -5.14 -0.02
C ARG A 336 1.51 -6.32 -0.44
N ARG A 337 1.72 -7.30 0.44
CA ARG A 337 2.47 -8.53 0.13
C ARG A 337 1.68 -9.44 -0.81
N ALA A 338 0.37 -9.53 -0.61
CA ALA A 338 -0.55 -10.23 -1.50
C ALA A 338 -0.56 -9.60 -2.90
N GLN A 339 -0.70 -8.27 -3.02
CA GLN A 339 -0.66 -7.54 -4.29
C GLN A 339 0.62 -7.83 -5.08
N ARG A 340 1.80 -7.81 -4.43
CA ARG A 340 3.07 -8.20 -5.08
C ARG A 340 3.05 -9.65 -5.60
N ALA A 341 2.49 -10.58 -4.81
CA ALA A 341 2.39 -11.98 -5.21
C ALA A 341 1.42 -12.17 -6.39
N VAL A 342 0.26 -11.51 -6.35
CA VAL A 342 -0.74 -11.54 -7.41
C VAL A 342 -0.17 -10.94 -8.70
N ALA A 343 0.43 -9.74 -8.65
CA ALA A 343 1.03 -9.10 -9.81
C ALA A 343 2.11 -9.97 -10.48
N ALA A 344 2.93 -10.68 -9.69
CA ALA A 344 3.91 -11.62 -10.22
C ALA A 344 3.26 -12.80 -10.96
N LYS A 345 2.16 -13.35 -10.43
CA LYS A 345 1.43 -14.45 -11.06
C LYS A 345 0.61 -14.00 -12.28
N VAL A 346 0.04 -12.80 -12.24
CA VAL A 346 -0.66 -12.17 -13.36
C VAL A 346 0.30 -11.92 -14.52
N ALA A 347 1.50 -11.42 -14.27
CA ALA A 347 2.52 -11.23 -15.32
C ALA A 347 2.94 -12.56 -15.98
N LEU A 348 2.97 -13.67 -15.23
CA LEU A 348 3.22 -15.01 -15.79
C LEU A 348 2.03 -15.51 -16.61
N ALA A 349 0.80 -15.34 -16.09
CA ALA A 349 -0.41 -15.69 -16.81
C ALA A 349 -0.54 -14.92 -18.14
N ALA A 350 -0.23 -13.63 -18.12
CA ALA A 350 -0.20 -12.77 -19.30
C ALA A 350 0.72 -13.28 -20.40
N ARG A 351 1.92 -13.75 -20.04
CA ARG A 351 2.89 -14.30 -21.00
C ARG A 351 2.41 -15.63 -21.60
N ILE A 352 1.66 -16.42 -20.84
CA ILE A 352 1.09 -17.68 -21.31
C ILE A 352 -0.14 -17.44 -22.20
N ASP A 353 -0.96 -16.46 -21.85
CA ASP A 353 -2.10 -16.00 -22.67
C ASP A 353 -1.59 -15.43 -24.01
N ALA A 354 -0.56 -14.57 -23.98
CA ALA A 354 0.08 -14.06 -25.20
C ALA A 354 0.70 -15.18 -26.05
N GLY A 355 1.33 -16.17 -25.42
CA GLY A 355 1.86 -17.36 -26.08
C GLY A 355 0.81 -18.41 -26.47
N LYS A 356 -0.49 -18.16 -26.23
CA LYS A 356 -1.65 -19.03 -26.52
C LYS A 356 -1.49 -20.51 -26.11
N SER A 357 -0.63 -20.81 -25.14
CA SER A 357 -0.25 -22.21 -24.81
C SER A 357 -1.28 -22.93 -23.94
N SER A 358 -2.11 -22.21 -23.19
CA SER A 358 -3.18 -22.77 -22.35
C SER A 358 -4.46 -21.95 -22.50
N ARG A 359 -5.34 -22.38 -23.42
CA ARG A 359 -6.58 -21.66 -23.78
C ARG A 359 -7.77 -21.94 -22.85
N ASP A 360 -7.67 -22.97 -22.02
CA ASP A 360 -8.75 -23.43 -21.12
C ASP A 360 -8.75 -22.72 -19.74
N GLY A 361 -7.77 -21.82 -19.49
CA GLY A 361 -7.66 -21.14 -18.19
C GLY A 361 -7.25 -22.06 -17.03
N SER A 362 -6.89 -23.31 -17.29
CA SER A 362 -6.50 -24.29 -16.28
C SER A 362 -5.22 -23.87 -15.53
N TYR A 363 -4.29 -23.22 -16.24
CA TYR A 363 -3.08 -22.66 -15.65
C TYR A 363 -3.40 -21.49 -14.70
N GLY A 364 -4.28 -20.57 -15.10
CA GLY A 364 -4.75 -19.47 -14.25
C GLY A 364 -5.42 -19.98 -12.97
N ARG A 365 -6.30 -20.99 -13.08
CA ARG A 365 -6.92 -21.66 -11.93
C ARG A 365 -5.92 -22.35 -11.01
N LYS A 366 -4.82 -22.89 -11.53
CA LYS A 366 -3.72 -23.43 -10.72
C LYS A 366 -3.00 -22.32 -9.96
N LEU A 367 -2.68 -21.22 -10.63
CA LEU A 367 -2.02 -20.06 -10.00
C LEU A 367 -2.90 -19.41 -8.93
N LEU A 368 -4.21 -19.34 -9.16
CA LEU A 368 -5.17 -18.86 -8.17
C LEU A 368 -5.11 -19.70 -6.88
N ARG A 369 -5.17 -21.03 -6.99
CA ARG A 369 -5.05 -21.92 -5.81
C ARG A 369 -3.71 -21.76 -5.08
N ASP A 370 -2.62 -21.55 -5.82
CA ASP A 370 -1.31 -21.30 -5.22
C ASP A 370 -1.27 -19.95 -4.48
N LEU A 371 -1.96 -18.92 -5.00
CA LEU A 371 -2.10 -17.61 -4.36
C LEU A 371 -2.97 -17.69 -3.10
N GLU A 372 -4.12 -18.35 -3.16
CA GLU A 372 -5.01 -18.57 -2.02
C GLU A 372 -4.27 -19.27 -0.87
N LYS A 373 -3.54 -20.35 -1.17
CA LYS A 373 -2.70 -21.05 -0.18
C LYS A 373 -1.63 -20.13 0.43
N LYS A 374 -1.02 -19.27 -0.40
CA LYS A 374 0.00 -18.34 0.07
C LYS A 374 -0.59 -17.25 0.95
N ILE A 375 -1.76 -16.72 0.61
CA ILE A 375 -2.48 -15.71 1.40
C ILE A 375 -2.94 -16.31 2.73
N ALA A 376 -3.52 -17.51 2.71
CA ALA A 376 -3.86 -18.24 3.93
C ALA A 376 -2.64 -18.44 4.84
N LYS A 377 -1.50 -18.86 4.26
CA LYS A 377 -0.24 -19.02 5.02
C LYS A 377 0.33 -17.72 5.58
N MET A 378 0.11 -16.57 4.93
CA MET A 378 0.53 -15.27 5.48
C MET A 378 -0.31 -14.88 6.69
N SER A 379 -1.60 -15.22 6.68
CA SER A 379 -2.52 -15.00 7.80
C SER A 379 -2.26 -15.93 9.00
N GLU A 380 -1.46 -16.99 8.86
CA GLU A 380 -1.11 -17.88 9.96
C GLU A 380 -0.09 -17.21 10.89
N PRO A 381 -0.38 -17.07 12.20
CA PRO A 381 0.59 -16.50 13.13
C PRO A 381 1.83 -17.40 13.23
N PRO A 382 3.03 -16.82 13.45
CA PRO A 382 4.22 -17.63 13.63
C PRO A 382 4.05 -18.56 14.83
N PRO A 383 4.57 -19.80 14.77
CA PRO A 383 4.47 -20.71 15.91
C PRO A 383 5.14 -20.07 17.13
N ASN A 384 4.50 -20.23 18.28
CA ASN A 384 5.00 -19.68 19.53
C ASN A 384 6.43 -20.17 19.78
N LYS A 385 7.35 -19.21 19.96
CA LYS A 385 8.72 -19.55 20.33
C LYS A 385 8.69 -20.14 21.72
N MET A 386 9.10 -21.39 21.86
CA MET A 386 9.33 -21.99 23.18
C MET A 386 10.35 -21.14 23.93
N VAL A 387 10.08 -20.86 25.21
CA VAL A 387 11.03 -20.16 26.07
C VAL A 387 12.32 -20.98 26.11
N LYS A 388 13.37 -20.44 25.51
CA LYS A 388 14.68 -21.10 25.53
C LYS A 388 15.18 -21.06 26.96
N ALA A 389 15.31 -22.23 27.58
CA ALA A 389 15.89 -22.36 28.90
C ALA A 389 17.25 -21.64 28.94
N LEU A 390 17.46 -20.87 30.01
CA LEU A 390 18.75 -20.24 30.25
C LEU A 390 19.84 -21.33 30.26
N PRO A 391 21.04 -21.05 29.70
CA PRO A 391 22.16 -21.93 29.87
C PRO A 391 22.38 -22.21 31.36
N VAL A 392 22.65 -23.47 31.72
CA VAL A 392 22.92 -23.85 33.12
C VAL A 392 24.05 -22.95 33.65
N PRO A 393 23.88 -22.30 34.82
CA PRO A 393 24.93 -21.54 35.48
C PRO A 393 26.09 -22.46 35.90
N GLN A 394 27.00 -22.75 34.97
CA GLN A 394 28.23 -23.47 35.23
C GLN A 394 29.39 -22.48 35.20
N GLU A 395 30.10 -22.37 36.32
CA GLU A 395 31.33 -21.60 36.42
C GLU A 395 32.46 -22.32 35.66
N THR A 396 32.48 -22.14 34.34
CA THR A 396 33.57 -22.65 33.50
C THR A 396 34.72 -21.65 33.49
N ALA A 397 35.95 -22.15 33.61
CA ALA A 397 37.14 -21.33 33.51
C ALA A 397 37.17 -20.58 32.16
N ARG A 398 37.25 -19.24 32.21
CA ARG A 398 37.26 -18.40 31.00
C ARG A 398 38.49 -18.68 30.15
N LYS A 399 38.29 -18.94 28.85
CA LYS A 399 39.39 -19.10 27.88
C LYS A 399 40.20 -17.81 27.78
N LYS A 400 41.47 -17.83 28.20
CA LYS A 400 42.40 -16.68 28.08
C LYS A 400 42.81 -16.52 26.61
N ARG A 401 42.39 -15.42 25.98
CA ARG A 401 42.77 -15.05 24.59
C ARG A 401 43.63 -13.79 24.59
N GLY A 402 44.77 -13.83 23.89
CA GLY A 402 45.80 -12.76 23.86
C GLY A 402 45.94 -11.99 22.54
N GLY A 403 45.11 -12.24 21.53
CA GLY A 403 45.24 -11.61 20.20
C GLY A 403 44.79 -10.14 20.13
N ARG A 404 45.24 -9.40 19.11
CA ARG A 404 44.92 -7.97 18.87
C ARG A 404 43.41 -7.67 18.89
N ARG A 405 42.60 -8.50 18.23
CA ARG A 405 41.13 -8.37 18.23
C ARG A 405 40.51 -8.62 19.60
N ALA A 406 41.01 -9.62 20.34
CA ALA A 406 40.53 -9.93 21.68
C ALA A 406 40.92 -8.86 22.69
N ARG A 407 42.12 -8.28 22.54
CA ARG A 407 42.59 -7.13 23.35
C ARG A 407 41.75 -5.89 23.06
N ALA A 408 41.53 -5.55 21.78
CA ALA A 408 40.66 -4.44 21.40
C ALA A 408 39.21 -4.61 21.90
N LEU A 409 38.65 -5.82 21.86
CA LEU A 409 37.31 -6.09 22.40
C LEU A 409 37.27 -5.94 23.92
N LYS A 410 38.27 -6.46 24.64
CA LYS A 410 38.40 -6.29 26.10
C LYS A 410 38.56 -4.81 26.46
N GLU A 411 39.38 -4.07 25.74
CA GLU A 411 39.60 -2.63 25.94
C GLU A 411 38.32 -1.82 25.73
N ARG A 412 37.41 -2.21 24.82
CA ARG A 412 36.13 -1.52 24.61
C ARG A 412 35.15 -1.61 25.78
N TYR A 413 35.25 -2.66 26.59
CA TYR A 413 34.37 -2.88 27.75
C TYR A 413 35.11 -2.69 29.08
N ALA A 414 36.42 -2.47 29.05
CA ALA A 414 37.21 -2.22 30.24
C ALA A 414 36.96 -0.79 30.73
N GLN A 415 36.96 -0.62 32.05
CA GLN A 415 36.95 0.72 32.66
C GLN A 415 38.15 1.51 32.16
N THR A 416 37.89 2.75 31.73
CA THR A 416 38.95 3.67 31.28
C THR A 416 39.83 4.05 32.46
N GLU A 417 41.06 4.50 32.20
CA GLU A 417 41.95 4.97 33.28
C GLU A 417 41.34 6.17 34.03
N LEU A 418 40.58 7.03 33.32
CA LEU A 418 39.82 8.12 33.94
C LEU A 418 38.75 7.58 34.89
N GLN A 419 37.93 6.61 34.48
CA GLN A 419 36.96 5.96 35.38
C GLN A 419 37.62 5.27 36.58
N LYS A 420 38.80 4.66 36.40
CA LYS A 420 39.56 4.08 37.52
C LYS A 420 40.07 5.13 38.50
N LEU A 421 40.39 6.33 38.04
CA LEU A 421 40.79 7.45 38.89
C LEU A 421 39.57 8.08 39.59
N GLN A 422 38.43 8.17 38.91
CA GLN A 422 37.16 8.58 39.51
C GLN A 422 36.75 7.64 40.66
N ASN A 423 36.89 6.32 40.45
CA ASN A 423 36.57 5.32 41.46
C ASN A 423 37.58 5.26 42.63
N ARG A 424 38.65 6.05 42.60
CA ARG A 424 39.59 6.17 43.71
C ARG A 424 39.23 7.39 44.52
N MET A 425 39.14 7.22 45.83
CA MET A 425 38.79 8.27 46.78
C MET A 425 40.01 8.60 47.64
N GLU A 426 40.27 9.89 47.88
CA GLU A 426 41.35 10.31 48.77
C GLU A 426 40.89 10.16 50.23
N PHE A 427 41.57 9.30 50.99
CA PHE A 427 41.17 9.07 52.38
C PHE A 427 41.37 10.33 53.23
N GLY A 428 40.32 10.75 53.94
CA GLY A 428 40.37 11.86 54.89
C GLY A 428 40.25 13.26 54.27
N LYS A 429 39.93 13.38 52.97
CA LYS A 429 39.58 14.66 52.33
C LYS A 429 38.19 14.59 51.70
N PRO A 430 37.40 15.68 51.74
CA PRO A 430 36.15 15.74 51.01
C PRO A 430 36.45 15.69 49.50
N GLU A 431 35.60 14.98 48.76
CA GLU A 431 35.75 14.86 47.31
C GLU A 431 35.31 16.15 46.61
N GLU A 432 35.88 16.39 45.43
CA GLU A 432 35.36 17.42 44.54
C GLU A 432 34.14 16.84 43.81
N GLU A 433 32.99 17.45 44.00
CA GLU A 433 31.73 17.02 43.39
C GLU A 433 31.33 17.97 42.27
N THR A 434 30.80 17.43 41.18
CA THR A 434 30.14 18.22 40.13
C THR A 434 28.66 17.87 40.09
N GLY A 435 27.80 18.88 40.08
CA GLY A 435 26.37 18.68 39.87
C GLY A 435 26.06 18.38 38.40
N VAL A 436 25.32 17.31 38.15
CA VAL A 436 24.66 17.04 36.87
C VAL A 436 23.18 16.89 37.18
N ASP A 437 22.37 17.81 36.66
CA ASP A 437 20.97 17.96 37.02
C ASP A 437 20.78 18.10 38.54
N ASP A 438 19.97 17.23 39.19
CA ASP A 438 19.68 17.27 40.64
C ASP A 438 20.57 16.33 41.48
N GLU A 439 21.51 15.61 40.86
CA GLU A 439 22.42 14.68 41.56
C GLU A 439 23.88 15.20 41.56
N THR A 440 24.60 14.93 42.65
CA THR A 440 26.04 15.22 42.74
C THR A 440 26.86 13.99 42.38
N VAL A 441 27.83 14.17 41.48
CA VAL A 441 28.77 13.12 41.07
C VAL A 441 30.15 13.48 41.60
N GLY A 442 30.72 12.60 42.43
CA GLY A 442 32.09 12.71 42.90
C GLY A 442 33.11 12.48 41.79
N LEU A 443 34.12 13.35 41.72
CA LEU A 443 35.26 13.21 40.78
C LEU A 443 36.37 12.33 41.34
N GLY A 444 36.30 11.94 42.62
CA GLY A 444 37.34 11.18 43.30
C GLY A 444 38.73 11.81 43.12
N MET A 445 39.71 11.02 42.71
CA MET A 445 41.09 11.49 42.47
C MET A 445 41.27 12.29 41.18
N ILE A 446 40.24 12.51 40.35
CA ILE A 446 40.35 13.35 39.14
C ILE A 446 40.49 14.84 39.51
N GLY A 447 39.87 15.27 40.62
CA GLY A 447 39.90 16.66 41.10
C GLY A 447 41.17 17.04 41.87
N SER A 448 41.88 16.05 42.45
CA SER A 448 43.07 16.27 43.29
C SER A 448 44.34 16.49 42.44
N GLY A 449 44.50 17.71 41.88
CA GLY A 449 45.76 18.24 41.34
C GLY A 449 45.74 18.65 39.86
N LYS A 450 46.51 19.69 39.50
CA LYS A 450 46.63 20.31 38.15
C LYS A 450 46.65 19.26 37.02
N VAL A 451 45.48 19.05 36.43
CA VAL A 451 45.28 18.09 35.33
C VAL A 451 45.93 18.64 34.07
N ARG A 452 47.13 18.14 33.70
CA ARG A 452 47.47 18.11 32.27
C ARG A 452 46.41 17.24 31.61
N ALA A 453 45.62 17.84 30.71
CA ALA A 453 44.54 17.22 29.96
C ALA A 453 44.79 15.71 29.74
N GLN A 454 44.17 14.87 30.56
CA GLN A 454 44.27 13.43 30.35
C GLN A 454 43.63 13.17 29.00
N VAL A 455 44.40 12.59 28.08
CA VAL A 455 43.99 12.35 26.70
C VAL A 455 42.71 11.53 26.74
N VAL A 456 41.59 12.14 26.32
CA VAL A 456 40.31 11.45 26.18
C VAL A 456 40.54 10.24 25.27
N ASP A 457 40.31 9.04 25.82
CA ASP A 457 40.50 7.82 25.06
C ASP A 457 39.54 7.82 23.86
N GLN A 458 40.07 7.88 22.64
CA GLN A 458 39.27 7.90 21.42
C GLN A 458 38.37 6.65 21.29
N ARG A 459 38.67 5.60 22.06
CA ARG A 459 37.96 4.31 22.09
C ARG A 459 36.66 4.38 22.89
N SER A 460 36.51 5.30 23.84
CA SER A 460 35.29 5.48 24.65
C SER A 460 34.20 6.27 23.91
N ARG A 461 34.52 6.83 22.72
CA ARG A 461 33.52 7.51 21.89
C ARG A 461 32.42 6.55 21.46
N ALA A 462 31.17 6.96 21.70
CA ALA A 462 30.00 6.24 21.24
C ALA A 462 30.08 6.02 19.72
N ARG A 463 29.85 4.77 19.28
CA ARG A 463 29.81 4.41 17.85
C ARG A 463 28.43 3.91 17.52
N LEU A 464 27.89 4.33 16.38
CA LEU A 464 26.63 3.83 15.87
C LEU A 464 26.69 2.32 15.62
N SER A 465 25.57 1.64 15.85
CA SER A 465 25.40 0.23 15.45
C SER A 465 25.58 0.10 13.94
N ARG A 466 25.91 -1.10 13.45
CA ARG A 466 26.04 -1.32 12.01
C ARG A 466 24.76 -0.97 11.26
N ALA A 467 23.60 -1.31 11.83
CA ALA A 467 22.29 -0.98 11.26
C ALA A 467 22.06 0.53 11.20
N ASN A 468 22.33 1.25 12.30
CA ASN A 468 22.14 2.69 12.34
C ASN A 468 23.14 3.40 11.43
N LYS A 469 24.38 2.92 11.35
CA LYS A 469 25.37 3.45 10.42
C LYS A 469 24.94 3.28 8.95
N LEU A 470 24.34 2.14 8.61
CA LEU A 470 23.79 1.91 7.27
C LEU A 470 22.58 2.81 7.02
N ARG A 471 21.68 2.94 7.99
CA ARG A 471 20.50 3.83 7.90
C ARG A 471 20.91 5.29 7.71
N THR A 472 21.85 5.80 8.51
CA THR A 472 22.33 7.19 8.38
C THR A 472 23.11 7.41 7.09
N GLN A 473 23.85 6.41 6.60
CA GLN A 473 24.49 6.46 5.29
C GLN A 473 23.47 6.49 4.14
N MET A 474 22.34 5.78 4.25
CA MET A 474 21.29 5.84 3.25
C MET A 474 20.56 7.18 3.29
N LEU A 475 20.15 7.67 4.48
CA LEU A 475 19.55 9.01 4.62
C LEU A 475 20.48 10.13 4.11
N GLY A 476 21.77 10.05 4.42
CA GLY A 476 22.76 11.03 3.95
C GLY A 476 23.00 10.99 2.42
N ARG A 477 22.63 9.89 1.74
CA ARG A 477 22.60 9.82 0.27
C ARG A 477 21.29 10.37 -0.29
N SER A 478 20.17 10.18 0.42
CA SER A 478 18.85 10.68 0.03
C SER A 478 18.75 12.22 0.08
N ALA A 479 19.40 12.83 1.08
CA ALA A 479 19.45 14.30 1.22
C ALA A 479 20.23 15.02 0.11
N LEU A 480 20.99 14.28 -0.71
CA LEU A 480 21.70 14.80 -1.88
C LEU A 480 20.95 14.51 -3.20
N SER A 481 19.84 13.78 -3.16
CA SER A 481 19.07 13.38 -4.35
C SER A 481 17.69 14.03 -4.45
N SER A 482 17.28 14.85 -3.48
CA SER A 482 15.94 15.46 -3.48
C SER A 482 15.78 16.65 -4.44
N ASP A 483 16.83 17.07 -5.14
CA ASP A 483 16.77 18.15 -6.15
C ASP A 483 16.92 17.62 -7.60
N SER A 484 16.21 16.53 -7.89
CA SER A 484 16.20 15.86 -9.20
C SER A 484 15.14 16.42 -10.16
N ALA A 485 14.89 17.73 -10.12
CA ALA A 485 13.96 18.40 -11.03
C ALA A 485 14.64 19.08 -12.24
N SER A 486 15.98 19.08 -12.34
CA SER A 486 16.68 19.57 -13.53
C SER A 486 17.54 18.49 -14.16
N GLY A 487 17.31 18.19 -15.44
CA GLY A 487 18.05 17.22 -16.26
C GLY A 487 19.54 17.57 -16.51
N THR A 488 20.14 18.41 -15.67
CA THR A 488 21.54 18.81 -15.70
C THR A 488 22.26 18.59 -14.36
N SER A 489 21.58 18.21 -13.28
CA SER A 489 22.22 17.88 -11.99
C SER A 489 22.74 16.44 -12.01
N THR A 490 23.95 16.25 -12.54
CA THR A 490 24.62 14.95 -12.45
C THR A 490 25.13 14.72 -11.02
N SER A 491 24.97 13.49 -10.53
CA SER A 491 25.41 12.91 -9.25
C SER A 491 26.80 13.36 -8.77
N LEU A 492 26.89 14.51 -8.09
CA LEU A 492 28.13 15.05 -7.55
C LEU A 492 28.04 15.17 -6.03
N SER A 493 28.85 14.36 -5.32
CA SER A 493 29.04 14.51 -3.88
C SER A 493 30.28 15.35 -3.63
N PHE A 494 30.12 16.52 -3.01
CA PHE A 494 31.23 17.33 -2.52
C PHE A 494 31.71 16.77 -1.18
N THR A 495 32.93 16.24 -1.13
CA THR A 495 33.59 15.95 0.15
C THR A 495 34.70 16.97 0.41
N PRO A 496 34.83 17.51 1.63
CA PRO A 496 35.72 18.63 1.93
C PRO A 496 37.23 18.30 1.82
N VAL A 497 37.59 17.04 1.54
CA VAL A 497 38.98 16.59 1.47
C VAL A 497 39.41 16.21 0.06
N GLN A 498 38.49 15.90 -0.86
CA GLN A 498 38.85 15.35 -2.19
C GLN A 498 38.15 16.01 -3.39
N GLY A 499 37.26 16.99 -3.17
CA GLY A 499 36.59 17.70 -4.26
C GLY A 499 35.49 16.87 -4.95
N ILE A 500 35.08 17.33 -6.13
CA ILE A 500 33.92 16.87 -6.92
C ILE A 500 34.12 15.43 -7.41
N GLU A 501 33.37 14.47 -6.86
CA GLU A 501 33.43 13.07 -7.29
C GLU A 501 32.08 12.57 -7.83
N ILE A 502 32.10 11.97 -9.03
CA ILE A 502 30.94 11.33 -9.66
C ILE A 502 30.80 9.91 -9.08
N VAL A 503 29.77 9.68 -8.29
CA VAL A 503 29.54 8.37 -7.65
C VAL A 503 28.96 7.38 -8.66
N THR A 504 29.82 6.71 -9.42
CA THR A 504 29.46 5.48 -10.13
C THR A 504 29.75 4.26 -9.23
N PRO A 505 28.74 3.45 -8.86
CA PRO A 505 28.93 2.30 -7.98
C PRO A 505 29.97 1.29 -8.52
N SER A 506 30.07 1.18 -9.85
CA SER A 506 31.00 0.31 -10.56
C SER A 506 32.47 0.75 -10.42
N LEU A 507 32.77 2.05 -10.40
CA LEU A 507 34.14 2.53 -10.22
C LEU A 507 34.63 2.32 -8.80
N SER A 508 33.79 2.48 -7.78
CA SER A 508 34.19 2.21 -6.38
C SER A 508 34.49 0.72 -6.13
N ALA A 509 33.78 -0.18 -6.83
CA ALA A 509 34.02 -1.62 -6.78
C ALA A 509 35.30 -1.96 -7.55
N ALA A 510 35.50 -1.36 -8.72
CA ALA A 510 36.72 -1.53 -9.52
C ALA A 510 37.96 -1.00 -8.79
N GLN A 511 37.88 0.16 -8.14
CA GLN A 511 38.97 0.73 -7.32
C GLN A 511 39.28 -0.14 -6.11
N LYS A 512 38.28 -0.71 -5.42
CA LYS A 512 38.53 -1.66 -4.31
C LYS A 512 39.18 -2.96 -4.79
N VAL A 513 38.80 -3.44 -5.96
CA VAL A 513 39.43 -4.61 -6.60
C VAL A 513 40.86 -4.27 -7.04
N GLN A 514 41.08 -3.06 -7.56
CA GLN A 514 42.38 -2.57 -7.96
C GLN A 514 43.30 -2.36 -6.75
N GLU A 515 42.84 -1.72 -5.68
CA GLU A 515 43.58 -1.60 -4.41
C GLU A 515 43.86 -2.95 -3.77
N ALA A 516 42.92 -3.91 -3.87
CA ALA A 516 43.15 -5.28 -3.39
C ALA A 516 44.20 -5.99 -4.24
N ASN A 517 44.17 -5.83 -5.56
CA ASN A 517 45.20 -6.32 -6.47
C ASN A 517 46.55 -5.65 -6.21
N ASP A 518 46.62 -4.34 -6.08
CA ASP A 518 47.84 -3.60 -5.80
C ASP A 518 48.44 -4.02 -4.45
N ARG A 519 47.61 -4.25 -3.43
CA ARG A 519 48.07 -4.82 -2.15
C ARG A 519 48.65 -6.23 -2.28
N TRP A 520 48.16 -7.03 -3.22
CA TRP A 520 48.52 -8.44 -3.37
C TRP A 520 49.66 -8.66 -4.36
N PHE A 521 49.79 -7.79 -5.36
CA PHE A 521 50.70 -7.92 -6.50
C PHE A 521 51.82 -6.87 -6.52
N ALA A 522 51.78 -5.80 -5.71
CA ALA A 522 52.88 -4.82 -5.64
C ALA A 522 54.16 -5.34 -4.96
N SER A 523 54.11 -6.46 -4.23
CA SER A 523 55.29 -7.07 -3.60
C SER A 523 55.81 -8.32 -4.33
N GLY A 524 55.21 -8.68 -5.47
CA GLY A 524 55.58 -9.86 -6.26
C GLY A 524 56.44 -9.51 -7.47
N THR A 525 57.44 -10.36 -7.74
CA THR A 525 58.37 -10.35 -8.88
C THR A 525 57.70 -10.63 -10.24
N PHE A 526 56.64 -9.91 -10.60
CA PHE A 526 56.04 -9.97 -11.94
C PHE A 526 56.03 -8.58 -12.59
N THR A 527 56.67 -8.49 -13.76
CA THR A 527 56.74 -7.28 -14.58
C THR A 527 55.41 -7.00 -15.28
N HIS A 528 54.79 -5.86 -14.99
CA HIS A 528 53.65 -5.36 -15.76
C HIS A 528 54.12 -4.76 -17.09
N VAL A 529 53.63 -5.29 -18.22
CA VAL A 529 53.75 -4.63 -19.53
C VAL A 529 52.70 -3.53 -19.60
N LYS A 530 53.13 -2.27 -19.65
CA LYS A 530 52.25 -1.13 -19.96
C LYS A 530 51.80 -1.24 -21.41
N LYS A 531 50.48 -1.30 -21.62
CA LYS A 531 49.87 -1.29 -22.96
C LYS A 531 49.69 0.17 -23.38
N ASP A 532 50.65 0.71 -24.13
CA ASP A 532 50.51 2.06 -24.69
C ASP A 532 49.45 2.07 -25.80
N LYS A 533 48.49 2.98 -25.67
CA LYS A 533 47.46 3.27 -26.68
C LYS A 533 48.06 4.10 -27.80
N ASN A 534 48.75 3.49 -28.75
CA ASN A 534 48.78 3.96 -30.14
C ASN A 534 49.59 2.97 -30.99
N THR A 535 48.88 2.18 -31.80
CA THR A 535 49.31 1.65 -33.11
C THR A 535 48.24 0.68 -33.60
N LEU A 536 47.39 1.13 -34.52
CA LEU A 536 46.56 0.28 -35.37
C LEU A 536 47.37 0.00 -36.66
N PRO A 537 47.71 -1.26 -37.00
CA PRO A 537 48.27 -1.58 -38.30
C PRO A 537 47.15 -2.07 -39.23
N GLY A 538 46.91 -1.37 -40.34
CA GLY A 538 45.96 -1.84 -41.35
C GLY A 538 45.41 -0.73 -42.25
N GLY A 539 46.28 -0.12 -43.05
CA GLY A 539 45.88 0.72 -44.19
C GLY A 539 46.62 0.23 -45.44
N MET A 540 45.91 -0.46 -46.33
CA MET A 540 46.39 -0.83 -47.66
C MET A 540 46.47 0.44 -48.53
N GLN A 541 47.60 0.60 -49.23
CA GLN A 541 47.70 1.42 -50.44
C GLN A 541 48.10 0.51 -51.60
N GLN A 542 47.37 0.73 -52.71
CA GLN A 542 47.35 0.07 -54.02
C GLN A 542 46.58 -1.24 -54.11
#